data_AF-A0A1B6E4N3-F1
#
_entry.id   AF-A0A1B6E4N3-F1
#
_cell.length_a   1.000
_cell.length_b   1.000
_cell.length_c   1.000
_cell.angle_alpha   90.00
_cell.angle_beta   90.00
_cell.angle_gamma   90.00
#
_symmetry.space_group_name_H-M   'P 1'
#
loop_
_entity.id
_entity.type
_entity.pdbx_description
1 polymer ?
#
loop_
_entity_poly.entity_id
_entity_poly.type
_entity_poly.pdbx_seq_one_letter_code
_entity_poly.pdbx_strand_id
1 'polypeptide(L)'
;LYTQYEKEGRFVKQVTARSLWFAILDCQVETGVPYMLYKDACNRKSNQQNLGTIKCSNLCTEIVEYSSPDEVAVCNLASIAVNMFVKADKTYNFAHLKEVTKIVTKNLNKVIDVNYYPVPEAKNSNMRHRPVGIGIQGLAD
;
A
#
# COMPACT_ATOMS: atom_id res chain seq x y z
N LEU A 1 -17.33 -8.95 17.11
CA LEU A 1 -16.78 -10.29 16.81
C LEU A 1 -15.67 -10.70 17.78
N TYR A 2 -14.52 -10.01 17.81
CA TYR A 2 -13.40 -10.36 18.71
C TYR A 2 -13.82 -10.55 20.18
N THR A 3 -14.46 -9.54 20.78
CA THR A 3 -14.93 -9.59 22.18
C THR A 3 -16.03 -10.62 22.44
N GLN A 4 -16.78 -11.03 21.41
CA GLN A 4 -17.76 -12.11 21.53
C GLN A 4 -17.04 -13.46 21.64
N TYR A 5 -16.03 -13.71 20.79
CA TYR A 5 -15.23 -14.93 20.86
C TYR A 5 -14.44 -15.05 22.16
N GLU A 6 -13.98 -13.93 22.73
CA GLU A 6 -13.39 -13.91 24.07
C GLU A 6 -14.38 -14.37 25.14
N LYS A 7 -15.62 -13.86 25.11
CA LYS A 7 -16.69 -14.24 26.05
C LYS A 7 -17.11 -15.71 25.89
N GLU A 8 -17.12 -16.22 24.67
CA GLU A 8 -17.42 -17.62 24.35
C GLU A 8 -16.27 -18.58 24.68
N GLY A 9 -15.11 -18.08 25.16
CA GLY A 9 -13.96 -18.92 25.47
C GLY A 9 -13.24 -19.50 24.24
N ARG A 10 -13.44 -18.89 23.05
CA ARG A 10 -12.90 -19.39 21.77
C ARG A 10 -11.48 -18.89 21.48
N PHE A 11 -10.60 -18.97 22.48
CA PHE A 11 -9.19 -18.60 22.37
C PHE A 11 -8.30 -19.80 22.72
N VAL A 12 -7.07 -19.83 22.19
CA VAL A 12 -6.09 -20.87 22.54
C VAL A 12 -5.29 -20.47 23.78
N LYS A 13 -4.92 -19.19 23.89
CA LYS A 13 -4.11 -18.66 24.98
C LYS A 13 -4.45 -17.18 25.19
N GLN A 14 -4.47 -16.74 26.45
CA GLN A 14 -4.55 -15.34 26.84
C GLN A 14 -3.20 -14.87 27.37
N VAL A 15 -2.79 -13.67 26.96
CA VAL A 15 -1.54 -13.00 27.39
C VAL A 15 -1.83 -11.52 27.66
N THR A 16 -0.94 -10.84 28.36
CA THR A 16 -1.10 -9.38 28.53
C THR A 16 -0.73 -8.67 27.23
N ALA A 17 -1.47 -7.62 26.88
CA ALA A 17 -1.17 -6.85 25.68
C ALA A 17 0.28 -6.29 25.69
N ARG A 18 0.77 -5.90 26.88
CA ARG A 18 2.13 -5.40 27.05
C ARG A 18 3.19 -6.47 26.76
N SER A 19 2.97 -7.74 27.11
CA SER A 19 3.98 -8.77 26.84
C SER A 19 4.15 -9.00 25.34
N LEU A 20 3.06 -8.99 24.56
CA LEU A 20 3.13 -9.05 23.10
C LEU A 20 3.78 -7.79 22.51
N TRP A 21 3.46 -6.61 23.05
CA TRP A 21 4.05 -5.35 22.61
C TRP A 21 5.56 -5.31 22.82
N PHE A 22 6.05 -5.74 23.98
CA PHE A 22 7.49 -5.83 24.21
C PHE A 22 8.17 -6.81 23.25
N ALA A 23 7.57 -7.96 22.98
CA ALA A 23 8.11 -8.90 21.99
C ALA A 23 8.23 -8.30 20.57
N ILE A 24 7.27 -7.44 20.17
CA ILE A 24 7.34 -6.71 18.89
C ILE A 24 8.51 -5.72 18.90
N LEU A 25 8.67 -4.96 19.99
CA LEU A 25 9.75 -4.00 20.15
C LEU A 25 11.12 -4.67 20.15
N ASP A 26 11.28 -5.77 20.89
CA ASP A 26 12.54 -6.52 20.95
C ASP A 26 12.93 -7.01 19.54
N CYS A 27 11.98 -7.57 18.78
CA CYS A 27 12.21 -7.98 17.40
C CYS A 27 12.63 -6.81 16.49
N GLN A 28 12.00 -5.64 16.65
CA GLN A 28 12.36 -4.44 15.89
C GLN A 28 13.74 -3.90 16.24
N VAL A 29 14.12 -3.95 17.52
CA VAL A 29 15.46 -3.57 17.98
C VAL A 29 16.52 -4.50 17.39
N GLU A 30 16.24 -5.80 17.36
CA GLU A 30 17.19 -6.81 16.87
C GLU A 30 17.32 -6.83 15.34
N THR A 31 16.22 -6.64 14.61
CA THR A 31 16.15 -6.96 13.17
C THR A 31 15.65 -5.82 12.29
N GLY A 32 15.12 -4.75 12.88
CA GLY A 32 14.45 -3.67 12.15
C GLY A 32 13.04 -4.02 11.64
N VAL A 33 12.54 -5.24 11.90
CA VAL A 33 11.21 -5.73 11.52
C VAL A 33 10.51 -6.32 12.77
N PRO A 34 9.17 -6.52 12.80
CA PRO A 34 8.19 -6.37 11.73
C PRO A 34 7.91 -4.92 11.35
N TYR A 35 7.46 -4.73 10.11
CA TYR A 35 6.83 -3.50 9.67
C TYR A 35 5.52 -3.24 10.44
N MET A 36 5.17 -1.97 10.60
CA MET A 36 3.98 -1.55 11.34
C MET A 36 2.91 -1.02 10.39
N LEU A 37 1.79 -1.73 10.32
CA LEU A 37 0.62 -1.32 9.54
C LEU A 37 -0.64 -1.36 10.40
N TYR A 38 -1.41 -0.27 10.36
CA TYR A 38 -2.65 -0.15 11.12
C TYR A 38 -3.85 -0.51 10.27
N LYS A 39 -4.28 -1.78 10.35
CA LYS A 39 -5.37 -2.37 9.55
C LYS A 39 -6.60 -1.48 9.43
N ASP A 40 -7.08 -0.93 10.54
CA ASP A 40 -8.30 -0.12 10.55
C ASP A 40 -8.13 1.20 9.78
N ALA A 41 -6.95 1.81 9.88
CA ALA A 41 -6.63 3.02 9.13
C ALA A 41 -6.48 2.72 7.63
N CYS A 42 -5.85 1.60 7.27
CA CYS A 42 -5.75 1.13 5.88
C CYS A 42 -7.14 0.90 5.26
N ASN A 43 -8.02 0.19 5.96
CA ASN A 43 -9.35 -0.15 5.45
C ASN A 43 -10.29 1.06 5.39
N ARG A 44 -10.36 1.87 6.46
CA ARG A 44 -11.31 3.01 6.56
C ARG A 44 -11.06 4.10 5.53
N LYS A 45 -9.81 4.26 5.08
CA LYS A 45 -9.39 5.33 4.17
C LYS A 45 -9.16 4.84 2.73
N SER A 46 -9.42 3.57 2.44
CA SER A 46 -9.22 3.03 1.09
C SER A 46 -10.42 3.31 0.20
N ASN A 47 -10.15 3.74 -1.03
CA ASN A 47 -11.18 3.81 -2.07
C ASN A 47 -11.64 2.41 -2.52
N GLN A 48 -10.92 1.35 -2.15
CA GLN A 48 -11.29 -0.05 -2.40
C GLN A 48 -12.04 -0.70 -1.23
N GLN A 49 -12.44 0.05 -0.19
CA GLN A 49 -13.18 -0.49 0.95
C GLN A 49 -14.52 -1.15 0.56
N ASN A 50 -15.07 -0.78 -0.60
CA ASN A 50 -16.27 -1.37 -1.20
C ASN A 50 -16.08 -2.83 -1.67
N LEU A 51 -14.84 -3.29 -1.83
CA LEU A 51 -14.53 -4.65 -2.28
C LEU A 51 -14.51 -5.66 -1.11
N GLY A 52 -14.34 -5.16 0.12
CA GLY A 52 -14.23 -5.96 1.33
C GLY A 52 -13.01 -5.57 2.16
N THR A 53 -12.71 -6.38 3.18
CA THR A 53 -11.57 -6.11 4.07
C THR A 53 -10.24 -6.39 3.38
N ILE A 54 -9.39 -5.37 3.28
CA ILE A 54 -7.99 -5.46 2.86
C ILE A 54 -7.20 -6.17 3.96
N LYS A 55 -6.49 -7.24 3.58
CA LYS A 55 -5.89 -8.21 4.52
C LYS A 55 -4.41 -8.00 4.78
N CYS A 56 -3.68 -7.40 3.85
CA CYS A 56 -2.24 -7.13 3.96
C CYS A 56 -1.84 -5.94 3.08
N SER A 57 -0.57 -5.56 3.16
CA SER A 57 0.09 -4.67 2.20
C SER A 57 1.04 -5.48 1.31
N ASN A 58 1.93 -4.81 0.56
CA ASN A 58 3.00 -5.42 -0.21
C ASN A 58 4.32 -5.47 0.60
N LEU A 59 5.40 -5.88 -0.07
CA LEU A 59 6.75 -5.99 0.49
C LEU A 59 7.26 -4.66 1.06
N CYS A 60 7.00 -3.54 0.39
CA CYS A 60 7.55 -2.23 0.73
C CYS A 60 6.59 -1.36 1.56
N THR A 61 5.44 -1.91 1.98
CA THR A 61 4.45 -1.32 2.90
C THR A 61 3.64 -0.12 2.39
N GLU A 62 3.81 0.27 1.13
CA GLU A 62 3.15 1.43 0.51
C GLU A 62 1.82 1.08 -0.17
N ILE A 63 1.62 -0.18 -0.56
CA ILE A 63 0.44 -0.60 -1.32
C ILE A 63 -0.64 -1.16 -0.40
N VAL A 64 -1.85 -0.64 -0.54
CA VAL A 64 -3.04 -1.04 0.23
C VAL A 64 -4.16 -1.37 -0.75
N GLU A 65 -4.11 -2.58 -1.28
CA GLU A 65 -5.03 -3.09 -2.31
C GLU A 65 -5.76 -4.35 -1.82
N TYR A 66 -6.98 -4.55 -2.32
CA TYR A 66 -7.80 -5.71 -2.00
C TYR A 66 -7.23 -7.01 -2.58
N SER A 67 -7.37 -8.10 -1.83
CA SER A 67 -6.99 -9.45 -2.29
C SER A 67 -7.96 -10.53 -1.78
N SER A 68 -8.17 -11.54 -2.63
CA SER A 68 -9.09 -12.66 -2.43
C SER A 68 -8.54 -13.91 -3.13
N PRO A 69 -9.13 -15.12 -2.93
CA PRO A 69 -8.66 -16.32 -3.61
C PRO A 69 -8.63 -16.22 -5.14
N ASP A 70 -9.45 -15.35 -5.72
CA ASP A 70 -9.58 -15.07 -7.16
C ASP A 70 -8.88 -13.77 -7.61
N GLU A 71 -8.32 -12.99 -6.68
CA GLU A 71 -7.66 -11.71 -6.98
C GLU A 71 -6.32 -11.56 -6.26
N VAL A 72 -5.24 -11.49 -7.05
CA VAL A 72 -3.90 -11.14 -6.59
C VAL A 72 -3.63 -9.69 -6.99
N ALA A 73 -3.54 -8.79 -6.02
CA ALA A 73 -3.26 -7.36 -6.27
C ALA A 73 -1.92 -7.14 -7.00
N VAL A 74 -1.82 -6.07 -7.81
CA VAL A 74 -0.66 -5.79 -8.66
C VAL A 74 -0.22 -4.34 -8.52
N CYS A 75 1.06 -4.15 -8.18
CA CYS A 75 1.64 -2.83 -7.97
C CYS A 75 2.21 -2.25 -9.28
N ASN A 76 1.46 -1.37 -9.96
CA ASN A 76 1.94 -0.65 -11.16
C ASN A 76 2.59 0.68 -10.75
N LEU A 77 3.92 0.76 -10.72
CA LEU A 77 4.64 1.83 -10.01
C LEU A 77 5.47 2.74 -10.93
N ALA A 78 5.55 4.02 -10.57
CA ALA A 78 6.52 4.98 -11.10
C ALA A 78 6.89 6.03 -10.04
N SER A 79 8.06 6.66 -10.16
CA SER A 79 8.49 7.75 -9.27
C SER A 79 8.79 9.03 -10.04
N ILE A 80 8.41 10.17 -9.46
CA ILE A 80 8.68 11.51 -10.01
C ILE A 80 9.83 12.15 -9.24
N ALA A 81 10.86 12.63 -9.95
CA ALA A 81 11.97 13.37 -9.38
C ALA A 81 11.55 14.81 -9.02
N VAL A 82 11.25 15.06 -7.74
CA VAL A 82 10.60 16.32 -7.32
C VAL A 82 11.54 17.53 -7.30
N ASN A 83 12.84 17.30 -7.16
CA ASN A 83 13.89 18.33 -7.25
C ASN A 83 13.91 19.06 -8.62
N MET A 84 13.48 18.39 -9.70
CA MET A 84 13.44 18.97 -11.05
C MET A 84 12.41 20.10 -11.23
N PHE A 85 11.53 20.33 -10.25
CA PHE A 85 10.50 21.36 -10.32
C PHE A 85 10.86 22.63 -9.53
N VAL A 86 12.05 22.69 -8.92
CA VAL A 86 12.58 23.90 -8.30
C VAL A 86 13.06 24.86 -9.39
N LYS A 87 12.55 26.09 -9.37
CA LYS A 87 12.97 27.16 -10.29
C LYS A 87 14.22 27.88 -9.78
N ALA A 88 14.88 28.62 -10.67
CA ALA A 88 16.05 29.42 -10.32
C ALA A 88 15.77 30.47 -9.22
N ASP A 89 14.53 30.93 -9.09
CA ASP A 89 14.08 31.87 -8.05
C ASP A 89 13.74 31.19 -6.71
N LYS A 90 14.06 29.89 -6.56
CA LYS A 90 13.76 29.06 -5.39
C LYS A 90 12.26 28.87 -5.11
N THR A 91 11.39 29.14 -6.08
CA THR A 91 9.98 28.74 -6.03
C THR A 91 9.77 27.37 -6.64
N TYR A 92 8.65 26.72 -6.29
CA TYR A 92 8.33 25.37 -6.75
C TYR A 92 7.27 25.40 -7.86
N ASN A 93 7.53 24.74 -8.99
CA ASN A 93 6.64 24.71 -10.14
C ASN A 93 5.57 23.60 -10.04
N PHE A 94 4.55 23.84 -9.21
CA PHE A 94 3.43 22.90 -9.04
C PHE A 94 2.63 22.65 -10.33
N ALA A 95 2.59 23.62 -11.26
CA ALA A 95 1.89 23.46 -12.53
C ALA A 95 2.57 22.42 -13.42
N HIS A 96 3.90 22.48 -13.55
CA HIS A 96 4.67 21.49 -14.31
C HIS A 96 4.66 20.12 -13.63
N LEU A 97 4.76 20.05 -12.29
CA LEU A 97 4.59 18.78 -11.56
C LEU A 97 3.24 18.13 -11.88
N LYS A 98 2.14 18.89 -11.85
CA LYS A 98 0.80 18.39 -12.19
C LYS A 98 0.72 17.85 -13.62
N GLU A 99 1.38 18.51 -14.58
CA GLU A 99 1.43 18.06 -15.97
C GLU A 99 2.16 16.72 -16.10
N VAL A 100 3.34 16.59 -15.51
CA VAL A 100 4.13 15.34 -15.51
C VAL A 100 3.35 14.22 -14.81
N THR A 101 2.72 14.48 -13.67
CA THR A 101 1.91 13.48 -12.97
C THR A 101 0.79 12.94 -13.86
N LYS A 102 0.09 13.79 -14.63
CA LYS A 102 -0.95 13.33 -15.57
C LYS A 102 -0.39 12.40 -16.66
N ILE A 103 0.83 12.67 -17.15
CA ILE A 103 1.50 11.83 -18.14
C ILE A 103 1.83 10.47 -17.51
N VAL A 104 2.41 10.46 -16.30
CA VAL A 104 2.73 9.23 -15.57
C VAL A 104 1.48 8.39 -15.33
N THR A 105 0.35 9.00 -14.91
CA THR A 105 -0.93 8.29 -14.74
C THR A 105 -1.37 7.60 -16.04
N LYS A 106 -1.31 8.29 -17.19
CA LYS A 106 -1.66 7.70 -18.50
C LYS A 106 -0.73 6.56 -18.87
N ASN A 107 0.56 6.70 -18.60
CA ASN A 107 1.57 5.68 -18.90
C ASN A 107 1.33 4.43 -18.06
N LEU A 108 1.13 4.56 -16.75
CA LEU A 108 0.82 3.44 -15.87
C LEU A 108 -0.50 2.77 -16.24
N ASN A 109 -1.52 3.53 -16.65
CA ASN A 109 -2.77 2.94 -17.13
C ASN A 109 -2.56 2.08 -18.38
N LYS A 110 -1.66 2.46 -19.30
CA LYS A 110 -1.30 1.64 -20.46
C LYS A 110 -0.52 0.38 -20.05
N VAL A 111 0.35 0.48 -19.05
CA VAL A 111 1.10 -0.67 -18.51
C VAL A 111 0.14 -1.78 -18.08
N ILE A 112 -0.96 -1.44 -17.41
CA ILE A 112 -1.98 -2.42 -17.01
C ILE A 112 -2.47 -3.27 -18.21
N ASP A 113 -2.66 -2.66 -19.37
CA ASP A 113 -3.20 -3.37 -20.54
C ASP A 113 -2.16 -4.24 -21.26
N VAL A 114 -0.89 -3.81 -21.28
CA VAL A 114 0.19 -4.50 -22.02
C VAL A 114 1.03 -5.43 -21.15
N ASN A 115 0.85 -5.40 -19.83
CA ASN A 115 1.66 -6.19 -18.91
C ASN A 115 1.47 -7.70 -19.12
N TYR A 116 2.57 -8.45 -18.93
CA TYR A 116 2.50 -9.90 -18.80
C TYR A 116 2.16 -10.26 -17.35
N TYR A 117 1.06 -10.98 -17.15
CA TYR A 117 0.62 -11.41 -15.82
C TYR A 117 1.04 -12.87 -15.58
N PRO A 118 1.81 -13.16 -14.51
CA PRO A 118 2.30 -14.51 -14.25
C PRO A 118 1.20 -15.48 -13.79
N VAL A 119 0.10 -14.96 -13.24
CA VAL A 119 -1.07 -15.73 -12.80
C VAL A 119 -2.37 -15.03 -13.22
N PRO A 120 -3.44 -15.78 -13.55
CA PRO A 120 -4.69 -15.20 -14.03
C PRO A 120 -5.40 -14.30 -13.01
N GLU A 121 -5.29 -14.60 -11.72
CA GLU A 121 -5.84 -13.82 -10.60
C GLU A 121 -5.25 -12.40 -10.56
N ALA A 122 -3.98 -12.26 -10.96
CA ALA A 122 -3.30 -10.96 -11.06
C ALA A 122 -3.85 -10.12 -12.21
N LYS A 123 -4.10 -10.77 -13.36
CA LYS A 123 -4.76 -10.10 -14.50
C LYS A 123 -6.18 -9.70 -14.13
N ASN A 124 -6.94 -10.56 -13.46
CA ASN A 124 -8.30 -10.26 -13.00
C ASN A 124 -8.34 -9.03 -12.10
N SER A 125 -7.52 -9.00 -11.04
CA SER A 125 -7.48 -7.88 -10.09
C SER A 125 -7.12 -6.57 -10.79
N ASN A 126 -6.03 -6.57 -11.56
CA ASN A 126 -5.52 -5.35 -12.18
C ASN A 126 -6.47 -4.80 -13.26
N MET A 127 -7.11 -5.68 -14.05
CA MET A 127 -8.07 -5.24 -15.07
C MET A 127 -9.40 -4.74 -14.47
N ARG A 128 -9.81 -5.27 -13.32
CA ARG A 128 -11.06 -4.90 -12.66
C ARG A 128 -10.98 -3.57 -11.93
N HIS A 129 -9.90 -3.33 -11.19
CA HIS A 129 -9.78 -2.17 -10.29
C HIS A 129 -8.78 -1.12 -10.76
N ARG A 130 -7.89 -1.49 -11.68
CA ARG A 130 -6.88 -0.64 -12.31
C ARG A 130 -6.07 0.27 -11.36
N PRO A 131 -5.56 -0.24 -10.22
CA PRO A 131 -4.78 0.58 -9.31
C PRO A 131 -3.42 0.96 -9.91
N VAL A 132 -2.94 2.16 -9.58
CA VAL A 132 -1.60 2.65 -9.95
C VAL A 132 -0.96 3.35 -8.76
N GLY A 133 0.34 3.19 -8.60
CA GLY A 133 1.14 3.82 -7.55
C GLY A 133 2.11 4.84 -8.13
N ILE A 134 1.88 6.13 -7.84
CA ILE A 134 2.82 7.20 -8.21
C ILE A 134 3.54 7.68 -6.95
N GLY A 135 4.83 7.36 -6.87
CA GLY A 135 5.72 7.81 -5.81
C GLY A 135 6.55 9.04 -6.22
N ILE A 136 7.48 9.40 -5.34
CA ILE A 136 8.43 10.50 -5.54
C ILE A 136 9.85 10.05 -5.19
N GLN A 137 10.83 10.78 -5.71
CA GLN A 137 12.24 10.70 -5.31
C GLN A 137 12.84 12.10 -5.31
N GLY A 138 13.93 12.28 -4.57
CA GLY A 138 14.65 13.57 -4.50
C GLY A 138 13.94 14.64 -3.67
N LEU A 139 13.26 14.25 -2.59
CA LEU A 139 12.57 15.19 -1.69
C LEU A 139 13.54 16.01 -0.81
N ALA A 140 14.73 15.47 -0.54
CA ALA A 140 15.72 16.09 0.34
C ALA A 140 16.73 16.98 -0.41
N ASP A 141 16.90 16.75 -1.71
CA ASP A 141 17.75 17.52 -2.63
C ASP A 141 17.38 19.02 -2.65
#